data_AF-A0A7X1U4U1-F1
#
_entry.id   AF-A0A7X1U4U1-F1
#
_cell.length_a   1.000
_cell.length_b   1.000
_cell.length_c   1.000
_cell.angle_alpha   90.00
_cell.angle_beta   90.00
_cell.angle_gamma   90.00
#
_symmetry.space_group_name_H-M   'P 1'
#
loop_
_entity.id
_entity.type
_entity.pdbx_description
1 polymer ?
#
loop_
_entity_poly.entity_id
_entity_poly.type
_entity_poly.pdbx_seq_one_letter_code
_entity_poly.pdbx_strand_id
1 'polypeptide(L)'
;MSVINLTAPAPRTKTKRWFSRRRLSTAHKQLVSLSQFQAIGWFFTLVDSMAKGSCLDQLNAMYAFDREVKQFSLGYFAPVHLLTSATWDDRVLAAWCLNGSEQRALAKKLVADGAYNFWPDTRFCDPVWDEHVQVRLAAINAGETVNAQFDIVDFVGQPARDRLEFVH
;
A
#
# COMPACT_ATOMS: atom_id res chain seq x y z
N MET A 1 8.96 40.73 34.54
CA MET A 1 8.69 40.39 33.12
C MET A 1 9.82 39.47 32.67
N SER A 2 9.55 38.17 32.51
CA SER A 2 10.55 37.17 32.13
C SER A 2 10.25 36.66 30.73
N VAL A 3 11.26 36.76 29.85
CA VAL A 3 11.23 36.32 28.46
C VAL A 3 11.37 34.80 28.43
N ILE A 4 10.39 34.09 27.89
CA ILE A 4 10.46 32.64 27.68
C ILE A 4 11.20 32.41 26.37
N ASN A 5 12.44 31.94 26.45
CA ASN A 5 13.16 31.40 25.31
C ASN A 5 12.48 30.09 24.87
N LEU A 6 11.85 30.11 23.71
CA LEU A 6 11.33 28.93 23.03
C LEU A 6 12.50 28.14 22.44
N THR A 7 12.98 27.15 23.21
CA THR A 7 13.94 26.16 22.71
C THR A 7 13.29 25.37 21.58
N ALA A 8 13.98 25.31 20.43
CA ALA A 8 13.57 24.58 19.24
C ALA A 8 13.21 23.10 19.54
N PRO A 9 12.24 22.51 18.83
CA PRO A 9 11.85 21.13 19.06
C PRO A 9 13.02 20.16 18.79
N ALA A 10 13.21 19.23 19.72
CA ALA A 10 14.21 18.18 19.66
C ALA A 10 14.14 17.37 18.35
N PRO A 11 15.28 16.86 17.85
CA PRO A 11 15.32 16.13 16.59
C PRO A 11 14.47 14.86 16.67
N ARG A 12 13.55 14.72 15.69
CA ARG A 12 12.70 13.55 15.47
C ARG A 12 13.49 12.26 15.66
N THR A 13 13.08 11.46 16.65
CA THR A 13 13.52 10.10 16.89
C THR A 13 13.56 9.31 15.59
N LYS A 14 14.74 8.77 15.24
CA LYS A 14 14.94 7.90 14.08
C LYS A 14 14.14 6.61 14.26
N THR A 15 12.91 6.60 13.78
CA THR A 15 12.09 5.39 13.68
C THR A 15 12.83 4.42 12.78
N LYS A 16 13.27 3.28 13.34
CA LYS A 16 13.84 2.17 12.55
C LYS A 16 12.83 1.80 11.47
N ARG A 17 13.11 2.13 10.20
CA ARG A 17 12.29 1.71 9.06
C ARG A 17 12.39 0.18 8.97
N TRP A 18 11.36 -0.52 9.40
CA TRP A 18 11.32 -1.99 9.36
C TRP A 18 11.47 -2.51 7.93
N PHE A 19 10.90 -1.78 6.96
CA PHE A 19 10.98 -2.10 5.53
C PHE A 19 12.38 -1.89 4.94
N SER A 20 13.26 -1.09 5.55
CA SER A 20 14.64 -0.93 5.05
C SER A 20 15.57 -2.10 5.38
N ARG A 21 15.09 -3.14 6.10
CA ARG A 21 15.93 -4.29 6.50
C ARG A 21 16.11 -5.34 5.42
N ARG A 22 15.18 -5.51 4.47
CA ARG A 22 15.47 -6.28 3.24
C ARG A 22 16.30 -5.41 2.31
N ARG A 23 17.47 -5.90 1.88
CA ARG A 23 18.32 -5.20 0.91
C ARG A 23 17.65 -5.25 -0.47
N LEU A 24 16.81 -4.26 -0.76
CA LEU A 24 16.50 -3.91 -2.14
C LEU A 24 17.80 -3.49 -2.85
N SER A 25 17.94 -3.87 -4.12
CA SER A 25 18.98 -3.32 -4.99
C SER A 25 18.81 -1.80 -5.10
N THR A 26 19.86 -1.09 -5.51
CA THR A 26 19.78 0.37 -5.72
C THR A 26 18.67 0.73 -6.70
N ALA A 27 18.53 -0.03 -7.78
CA ALA A 27 17.46 0.14 -8.76
C ALA A 27 16.07 -0.05 -8.15
N HIS A 28 15.86 -1.09 -7.33
CA HIS A 28 14.58 -1.29 -6.66
C HIS A 28 14.26 -0.20 -5.62
N LYS A 29 15.26 0.31 -4.91
CA LYS A 29 15.06 1.44 -3.99
C LYS A 29 14.63 2.70 -4.73
N GLN A 30 15.26 2.98 -5.88
CA GLN A 30 14.87 4.08 -6.75
C GLN A 30 13.45 3.88 -7.25
N LEU A 31 13.10 2.69 -7.73
CA LEU A 31 11.75 2.38 -8.20
C LEU A 31 10.66 2.62 -7.15
N VAL A 32 10.86 2.07 -5.94
CA VAL A 32 9.96 2.26 -4.79
C VAL A 32 9.89 3.73 -4.37
N SER A 33 10.97 4.50 -4.53
CA SER A 33 10.94 5.94 -4.24
C SER A 33 10.22 6.77 -5.31
N LEU A 34 10.09 6.23 -6.53
CA LEU A 34 9.52 6.93 -7.66
C LEU A 34 8.01 6.66 -7.82
N SER A 35 7.56 5.42 -7.58
CA SER A 35 6.15 5.04 -7.73
C SER A 35 5.55 4.53 -6.42
N GLN A 36 4.55 5.26 -5.92
CA GLN A 36 3.77 4.87 -4.74
C GLN A 36 3.09 3.51 -4.97
N PHE A 37 2.54 3.28 -6.17
CA PHE A 37 1.94 2.01 -6.54
C PHE A 37 2.93 0.82 -6.44
N GLN A 38 4.13 0.95 -6.99
CA GLN A 38 5.15 -0.11 -6.88
C GLN A 38 5.64 -0.28 -5.43
N ALA A 39 5.72 0.81 -4.67
CA ALA A 39 6.07 0.75 -3.25
C ALA A 39 5.06 -0.05 -2.44
N ILE A 40 3.76 0.14 -2.68
CA ILE A 40 2.68 -0.61 -2.03
C ILE A 40 2.77 -2.10 -2.36
N GLY A 41 2.95 -2.45 -3.63
CA GLY A 41 3.13 -3.85 -4.05
C GLY A 41 4.30 -4.51 -3.31
N TRP A 42 5.42 -3.79 -3.18
CA TRP A 42 6.56 -4.26 -2.39
C TRP A 42 6.24 -4.41 -0.91
N PHE A 43 5.51 -3.47 -0.30
CA PHE A 43 5.12 -3.56 1.11
C PHE A 43 4.29 -4.82 1.41
N PHE A 44 3.40 -5.22 0.51
CA PHE A 44 2.63 -6.46 0.65
C PHE A 44 3.54 -7.68 0.73
N THR A 45 4.60 -7.78 -0.08
CA THR A 45 5.54 -8.91 -0.01
C THR A 45 6.17 -9.09 1.37
N LEU A 46 6.36 -7.98 2.10
CA LEU A 46 6.92 -7.99 3.44
C LEU A 46 5.85 -8.29 4.50
N VAL A 47 4.67 -7.67 4.39
CA VAL A 47 3.54 -7.94 5.29
C VAL A 47 3.14 -9.41 5.24
N ASP A 48 2.97 -9.98 4.06
CA ASP A 48 2.57 -11.38 3.92
C ASP A 48 3.63 -12.34 4.45
N SER A 49 4.91 -11.97 4.31
CA SER A 49 6.00 -12.76 4.91
C SER A 49 5.97 -12.72 6.44
N MET A 50 5.60 -11.59 7.04
CA MET A 50 5.50 -11.43 8.49
C MET A 50 4.22 -12.06 9.05
N ALA A 51 3.13 -12.02 8.28
CA ALA A 51 1.83 -12.50 8.71
C ALA A 51 1.77 -14.02 8.94
N LYS A 52 2.68 -14.76 8.29
CA LYS A 52 2.91 -16.21 8.51
C LYS A 52 3.61 -16.53 9.83
N GLY A 53 4.07 -15.51 10.55
CA GLY A 53 4.79 -15.62 11.82
C GLY A 53 3.86 -15.68 13.03
N SER A 54 4.35 -15.17 14.16
CA SER A 54 3.57 -15.07 15.40
C SER A 54 2.53 -13.94 15.33
N CYS A 55 1.59 -13.93 16.28
CA CYS A 55 0.67 -12.79 16.48
C CYS A 55 1.42 -11.46 16.67
N LEU A 56 2.59 -11.49 17.33
CA LEU A 56 3.44 -10.30 17.44
C LEU A 56 3.99 -9.85 16.08
N ASP A 57 4.35 -10.77 15.20
CA ASP A 57 4.79 -10.46 13.84
C ASP A 57 3.66 -9.86 13.00
N GLN A 58 2.43 -10.39 13.13
CA GLN A 58 1.24 -9.86 12.48
C GLN A 58 0.92 -8.43 12.94
N LEU A 59 0.94 -8.17 14.25
CA LEU A 59 0.79 -6.82 14.82
C LEU A 59 1.87 -5.87 14.27
N ASN A 60 3.12 -6.31 14.27
CA ASN A 60 4.24 -5.52 13.74
C ASN A 60 4.07 -5.25 12.23
N ALA A 61 3.57 -6.22 11.46
CA ALA A 61 3.32 -6.07 10.04
C ALA A 61 2.27 -4.97 9.78
N MET A 62 1.15 -5.02 10.49
CA MET A 62 0.08 -4.02 10.41
C MET A 62 0.58 -2.61 10.75
N TYR A 63 1.23 -2.43 11.90
CA TYR A 63 1.75 -1.12 12.32
C TYR A 63 2.83 -0.59 11.38
N ALA A 64 3.72 -1.46 10.92
CA ALA A 64 4.76 -1.06 10.00
C ALA A 64 4.13 -0.62 8.67
N PHE A 65 3.19 -1.38 8.11
CA PHE A 65 2.53 -1.08 6.85
C PHE A 65 1.78 0.24 6.90
N ASP A 66 0.97 0.45 7.95
CA ASP A 66 0.26 1.71 8.21
C ASP A 66 1.22 2.92 8.19
N ARG A 67 2.36 2.82 8.88
CA ARG A 67 3.37 3.89 8.90
C ARG A 67 3.95 4.18 7.52
N GLU A 68 4.19 3.16 6.68
CA GLU A 68 4.74 3.40 5.35
C GLU A 68 3.69 3.97 4.40
N VAL A 69 2.46 3.44 4.38
CA VAL A 69 1.38 3.95 3.53
C VAL A 69 1.00 5.39 3.89
N LYS A 70 1.02 5.76 5.17
CA LYS A 70 0.76 7.15 5.60
C LYS A 70 1.72 8.17 5.00
N GLN A 71 2.92 7.76 4.57
CA GLN A 71 3.88 8.68 3.92
C GLN A 71 3.44 9.10 2.51
N PHE A 72 2.49 8.38 1.90
CA PHE A 72 1.99 8.67 0.55
C PHE A 72 0.77 9.60 0.53
N SER A 73 0.21 9.95 1.70
CA SER A 73 -0.95 10.83 1.81
C SER A 73 -2.19 10.37 1.01
N LEU A 74 -2.42 9.06 0.92
CA LEU A 74 -3.50 8.43 0.12
C LEU A 74 -4.89 8.48 0.78
N GLY A 75 -5.07 9.29 1.82
CA GLY A 75 -6.28 9.33 2.64
C GLY A 75 -6.20 8.47 3.91
N TYR A 76 -7.09 8.76 4.85
CA TYR A 76 -7.05 8.20 6.21
C TYR A 76 -7.26 6.67 6.24
N PHE A 77 -8.21 6.16 5.44
CA PHE A 77 -8.54 4.74 5.39
C PHE A 77 -7.67 3.92 4.43
N ALA A 78 -6.69 4.52 3.74
CA ALA A 78 -5.86 3.82 2.76
C ALA A 78 -5.19 2.53 3.29
N PRO A 79 -4.53 2.53 4.48
CA PRO A 79 -3.94 1.31 5.02
C PRO A 79 -4.98 0.22 5.28
N VAL A 80 -6.18 0.60 5.69
CA VAL A 80 -7.29 -0.33 5.97
C VAL A 80 -7.77 -0.96 4.67
N HIS A 81 -8.04 -0.17 3.63
CA HIS A 81 -8.43 -0.71 2.32
C HIS A 81 -7.40 -1.70 1.78
N LEU A 82 -6.12 -1.36 1.89
CA LEU A 82 -5.02 -2.19 1.41
C LEU A 82 -4.88 -3.50 2.22
N LEU A 83 -4.86 -3.43 3.55
CA LEU A 83 -4.64 -4.61 4.40
C LEU A 83 -5.84 -5.56 4.46
N THR A 84 -7.05 -5.06 4.19
CA THR A 84 -8.29 -5.87 4.19
C THR A 84 -8.64 -6.42 2.81
N SER A 85 -7.83 -6.12 1.79
CA SER A 85 -7.99 -6.66 0.43
C SER A 85 -7.62 -8.14 0.41
N ALA A 86 -8.63 -8.99 0.16
CA ALA A 86 -8.57 -10.43 0.36
C ALA A 86 -7.70 -11.16 -0.64
N THR A 87 -7.65 -10.71 -1.90
CA THR A 87 -6.88 -11.34 -2.96
C THR A 87 -5.80 -10.41 -3.51
N TRP A 88 -4.83 -10.94 -4.26
CA TRP A 88 -3.91 -10.10 -5.00
C TRP A 88 -4.62 -9.13 -5.96
N ASP A 89 -5.69 -9.57 -6.63
CA ASP A 89 -6.48 -8.73 -7.53
C ASP A 89 -7.13 -7.57 -6.77
N ASP A 90 -7.71 -7.84 -5.60
CA ASP A 90 -8.29 -6.78 -4.76
C ASP A 90 -7.22 -5.80 -4.26
N ARG A 91 -6.00 -6.29 -3.96
CA ARG A 91 -4.87 -5.44 -3.53
C ARG A 91 -4.37 -4.52 -4.65
N VAL A 92 -4.24 -5.07 -5.86
CA VAL A 92 -3.88 -4.29 -7.06
C VAL A 92 -4.96 -3.22 -7.27
N LEU A 93 -6.23 -3.61 -7.23
CA LEU A 93 -7.36 -2.70 -7.41
C LEU A 93 -7.37 -1.60 -6.34
N ALA A 94 -7.27 -1.96 -5.06
CA ALA A 94 -7.28 -0.99 -3.97
C ALA A 94 -6.13 0.00 -4.08
N ALA A 95 -4.92 -0.48 -4.37
CA ALA A 95 -3.79 0.39 -4.60
C ALA A 95 -4.00 1.28 -5.84
N TRP A 96 -4.59 0.74 -6.91
CA TRP A 96 -4.87 1.50 -8.13
C TRP A 96 -5.88 2.62 -7.87
N CYS A 97 -6.99 2.33 -7.19
CA CYS A 97 -8.00 3.31 -6.79
C CYS A 97 -7.43 4.45 -5.94
N LEU A 98 -6.54 4.13 -5.00
CA LEU A 98 -5.94 5.10 -4.09
C LEU A 98 -4.89 6.01 -4.76
N ASN A 99 -4.29 5.56 -5.87
CA ASN A 99 -3.28 6.32 -6.60
C ASN A 99 -3.93 7.17 -7.69
N GLY A 100 -3.63 8.47 -7.70
CA GLY A 100 -4.07 9.38 -8.77
C GLY A 100 -3.47 9.03 -10.14
N SER A 101 -4.05 9.60 -11.20
CA SER A 101 -3.66 9.34 -12.59
C SER A 101 -2.16 9.49 -12.86
N GLU A 102 -1.47 10.47 -12.27
CA GLU A 102 -0.02 10.65 -12.43
C GLU A 102 0.78 9.44 -11.95
N GLN A 103 0.47 8.91 -10.76
CA GLN A 103 1.15 7.74 -10.20
C GLN A 103 0.84 6.46 -10.99
N ARG A 104 -0.40 6.35 -11.49
CA ARG A 104 -0.83 5.24 -12.35
C ARG A 104 -0.12 5.27 -13.71
N ALA A 105 0.00 6.44 -14.33
CA ALA A 105 0.75 6.62 -15.56
C ALA A 105 2.24 6.32 -15.37
N LEU A 106 2.82 6.76 -14.25
CA LEU A 106 4.20 6.44 -13.90
C LEU A 106 4.41 4.94 -13.71
N ALA A 107 3.49 4.25 -13.04
CA ALA A 107 3.55 2.79 -12.87
C ALA A 107 3.55 2.05 -14.21
N LYS A 108 2.67 2.44 -15.15
CA LYS A 108 2.63 1.89 -16.52
C LYS A 108 3.95 2.13 -17.26
N LYS A 109 4.47 3.35 -17.19
CA LYS A 109 5.74 3.71 -17.83
C LYS A 109 6.90 2.88 -17.31
N LEU A 110 7.01 2.72 -16.00
CA LEU A 110 8.08 1.93 -15.38
C LEU A 110 8.08 0.47 -15.88
N VAL A 111 6.90 -0.14 -16.01
CA VAL A 111 6.79 -1.50 -16.58
C VAL A 111 7.19 -1.52 -18.06
N ALA A 112 6.74 -0.54 -18.84
CA ALA A 112 7.12 -0.43 -20.25
C ALA A 112 8.65 -0.27 -20.44
N ASP A 113 9.30 0.44 -19.53
CA ASP A 113 10.76 0.62 -19.49
C ASP A 113 11.51 -0.63 -18.96
N GLY A 114 10.80 -1.74 -18.70
CA GLY A 114 11.37 -3.00 -18.23
C GLY A 114 11.78 -3.00 -16.76
N ALA A 115 11.27 -2.05 -15.96
CA ALA A 115 11.52 -2.06 -14.52
C ALA A 115 10.86 -3.26 -13.84
N TYR A 116 11.42 -3.65 -12.70
CA TYR A 116 10.88 -4.75 -11.89
C TYR A 116 9.44 -4.46 -11.46
N ASN A 117 8.55 -5.45 -11.59
CA ASN A 117 7.17 -5.35 -11.13
C ASN A 117 6.99 -6.04 -9.77
N PHE A 118 6.50 -5.33 -8.76
CA PHE A 118 6.21 -5.91 -7.45
C PHE A 118 4.82 -6.54 -7.34
N TRP A 119 4.00 -6.41 -8.38
CA TRP A 119 2.69 -7.04 -8.47
C TRP A 119 2.79 -8.41 -9.16
N PRO A 120 1.80 -9.31 -8.96
CA PRO A 120 1.84 -10.66 -9.54
C PRO A 120 1.90 -10.69 -11.06
N ASP A 121 1.28 -9.70 -11.71
CA ASP A 121 1.24 -9.56 -13.16
C ASP A 121 1.17 -8.07 -13.56
N THR A 122 1.09 -7.81 -14.86
CA THR A 122 1.06 -6.48 -15.46
C THR A 122 -0.29 -6.14 -16.09
N ARG A 123 -1.40 -6.79 -15.69
CA ARG A 123 -2.75 -6.50 -16.23
C ARG A 123 -3.16 -5.04 -16.03
N PHE A 124 -2.63 -4.37 -15.00
CA PHE A 124 -2.84 -2.94 -14.79
C PHE A 124 -2.29 -2.05 -15.92
N CYS A 125 -1.49 -2.60 -16.85
CA CYS A 125 -1.03 -1.91 -18.04
C CYS A 125 -2.02 -2.01 -19.22
N ASP A 126 -3.05 -2.85 -19.13
CA ASP A 126 -4.07 -2.98 -20.16
C ASP A 126 -4.82 -1.64 -20.35
N PRO A 127 -5.08 -1.21 -21.61
CA PRO A 127 -5.90 -0.05 -21.89
C PRO A 127 -7.28 -0.05 -21.21
N VAL A 128 -7.92 -1.21 -21.02
CA VAL A 128 -9.26 -1.32 -20.41
C VAL A 128 -9.24 -1.55 -18.90
N TRP A 129 -8.08 -1.42 -18.27
CA TRP A 129 -7.91 -1.71 -16.85
C TRP A 129 -8.70 -0.76 -15.94
N ASP A 130 -8.78 0.52 -16.29
CA ASP A 130 -9.48 1.52 -15.48
C ASP A 130 -10.99 1.22 -15.45
N GLU A 131 -11.58 0.84 -16.58
CA GLU A 131 -12.97 0.41 -16.69
C GLU A 131 -13.22 -0.87 -15.88
N HIS A 132 -12.31 -1.84 -15.96
CA HIS A 132 -12.38 -3.06 -15.16
C HIS A 132 -12.37 -2.74 -13.65
N VAL A 133 -11.47 -1.85 -13.22
CA VAL A 133 -11.37 -1.40 -11.82
C VAL A 133 -12.68 -0.75 -11.36
N GLN A 134 -13.30 0.11 -12.17
CA GLN A 134 -14.56 0.75 -11.79
C GLN A 134 -15.69 -0.25 -11.59
N VAL A 135 -15.84 -1.23 -12.50
CA VAL A 135 -16.84 -2.30 -12.38
C VAL A 135 -16.61 -3.12 -11.12
N ARG A 136 -15.36 -3.52 -10.87
CA ARG A 136 -15.02 -4.34 -9.71
C ARG A 136 -15.14 -3.57 -8.39
N LEU A 137 -14.79 -2.29 -8.38
CA LEU A 137 -14.95 -1.40 -7.23
C LEU A 137 -16.43 -1.28 -6.82
N ALA A 138 -17.34 -1.16 -7.79
CA ALA A 138 -18.77 -1.12 -7.52
C ALA A 138 -19.26 -2.41 -6.85
N ALA A 139 -18.78 -3.58 -7.30
CA ALA A 139 -19.14 -4.86 -6.72
C ALA A 139 -18.63 -5.02 -5.28
N ILE A 140 -17.38 -4.62 -5.01
CA ILE A 140 -16.81 -4.61 -3.65
C ILE A 140 -17.63 -3.69 -2.73
N ASN A 141 -17.97 -2.48 -3.19
CA ASN A 141 -18.77 -1.53 -2.43
C ASN A 141 -20.24 -2.00 -2.22
N ALA A 142 -20.72 -2.95 -3.02
CA ALA A 142 -22.01 -3.61 -2.85
C ALA A 142 -21.97 -4.78 -1.83
N GLY A 143 -20.81 -5.07 -1.26
CA GLY A 143 -20.64 -6.10 -0.22
C GLY A 143 -20.30 -7.48 -0.76
N GLU A 144 -19.80 -7.60 -1.99
CA GLU A 144 -19.26 -8.86 -2.48
C GLU A 144 -18.11 -9.33 -1.58
N THR A 145 -18.13 -10.61 -1.23
CA THR A 145 -17.10 -11.24 -0.40
C THR A 145 -16.37 -12.30 -1.20
N VAL A 146 -15.07 -12.40 -0.94
CA VAL A 146 -14.18 -13.41 -1.53
C VAL A 146 -13.33 -14.01 -0.43
N ASN A 147 -12.92 -15.27 -0.61
CA ASN A 147 -12.06 -15.95 0.36
C ASN A 147 -10.69 -15.28 0.39
N ALA A 148 -10.22 -14.97 1.61
CA ALA A 148 -8.92 -14.35 1.81
C ALA A 148 -7.78 -15.30 1.42
N GLN A 149 -6.80 -14.77 0.70
CA GLN A 149 -5.57 -15.47 0.31
C GLN A 149 -4.43 -15.28 1.32
N PHE A 150 -4.60 -14.40 2.31
CA PHE A 150 -3.51 -13.96 3.18
C PHE A 150 -3.91 -13.90 4.66
N ASP A 151 -3.07 -14.46 5.52
CA ASP A 151 -3.24 -14.49 6.98
C ASP A 151 -3.43 -13.09 7.60
N ILE A 152 -2.82 -12.05 6.99
CA ILE A 152 -2.97 -10.68 7.50
C ILE A 152 -4.40 -10.18 7.38
N VAL A 153 -5.15 -10.64 6.38
CA VAL A 153 -6.54 -10.23 6.16
C VAL A 153 -7.42 -10.81 7.26
N ASP A 154 -7.20 -12.08 7.62
CA ASP A 154 -7.91 -12.72 8.73
C ASP A 154 -7.57 -12.06 10.07
N PHE A 155 -6.30 -11.68 10.26
CA PHE A 155 -5.84 -11.00 11.46
C PHE A 155 -6.44 -9.59 11.62
N VAL A 156 -6.46 -8.80 10.54
CA VAL A 156 -7.01 -7.43 10.54
C VAL A 156 -8.53 -7.44 10.57
N GLY A 157 -9.15 -8.46 9.96
CA GLY A 157 -10.59 -8.59 9.80
C GLY A 157 -11.17 -7.55 8.84
N GLN A 158 -12.37 -7.06 9.14
CA GLN A 158 -13.09 -6.07 8.32
C GLN A 158 -13.54 -4.88 9.18
N PRO A 159 -12.61 -4.04 9.66
CA PRO A 159 -12.96 -2.85 10.43
C PRO A 159 -13.80 -1.88 9.58
N ALA A 160 -14.65 -1.12 10.28
CA ALA A 160 -15.45 -0.05 9.69
C ALA A 160 -14.53 1.00 9.02
N ARG A 161 -14.93 1.41 7.82
CA ARG A 161 -14.19 2.34 6.96
C ARG A 161 -15.15 2.98 5.97
N ASP A 162 -14.77 4.13 5.44
CA ASP A 162 -15.47 4.73 4.30
C ASP A 162 -15.35 3.84 3.06
N ARG A 163 -16.19 4.10 2.05
CA ARG A 163 -16.10 3.36 0.80
C ARG A 163 -14.79 3.67 0.08
N LEU A 164 -14.24 2.66 -0.59
CA LEU A 164 -13.11 2.89 -1.47
C LEU A 164 -13.60 3.66 -2.69
N GLU A 165 -12.88 4.71 -3.05
CA GLU A 165 -13.17 5.58 -4.19
C GLU A 165 -12.04 5.51 -5.21
N PHE A 166 -12.38 5.70 -6.48
CA PHE A 166 -11.42 5.77 -7.56
C PHE A 166 -10.92 7.20 -7.72
N VAL A 167 -9.66 7.46 -7.37
CA VAL A 167 -9.06 8.80 -7.47
C VAL A 167 -8.70 9.12 -8.93
N HIS A 168 -9.20 10.25 -9.42
CA HIS A 168 -8.91 10.78 -10.75
C HIS A 168 -7.50 11.36 -10.86
#